data_AF-W1V541-F1
#
_entry.id   AF-W1V541-F1
#
_cell.length_a   1.000
_cell.length_b   1.000
_cell.length_c   1.000
_cell.angle_alpha   90.00
_cell.angle_beta   90.00
_cell.angle_gamma   90.00
#
_symmetry.space_group_name_H-M   'P 1'
#
loop_
_entity.id
_entity.type
_entity.pdbx_description
1 polymer ?
#
loop_
_entity_poly.entity_id
_entity_poly.type
_entity_poly.pdbx_seq_one_letter_code
_entity_poly.pdbx_strand_id
1 'polypeptide(L)'
;VGLEHISRFLHSFQFSRVFVNTIAINVLGLVFGFPVPIVLALLINQLGSRRLKSFIQTVLFSPAFIFTVVVVGMLFVLLSPRSGLVNNVISLAGGTPVSFMNEEGWFRPIYVLSDIWQNAGFSMIIYLAALAGIDPSLHEAARVDGANRWQRLWHIDLPGIRPV
;
A
#
# COMPACT_ATOMS: atom_id res chain seq x y z
N VAL A 1 4.84 38.57 -17.39
CA VAL A 1 5.90 38.08 -16.47
C VAL A 1 5.45 38.28 -15.02
N GLY A 2 5.53 37.27 -14.15
CA GLY A 2 4.92 37.29 -12.81
C GLY A 2 3.82 36.22 -12.68
N LEU A 3 2.63 36.58 -12.19
CA LEU A 3 1.49 35.66 -12.02
C LEU A 3 0.82 35.20 -13.34
N GLU A 4 1.29 35.68 -14.49
CA GLU A 4 0.71 35.42 -15.80
C GLU A 4 0.67 33.91 -16.15
N HIS A 5 1.74 33.17 -15.84
CA HIS A 5 1.79 31.72 -16.10
C HIS A 5 0.85 30.94 -15.17
N ILE A 6 0.72 31.36 -13.92
CA ILE A 6 -0.21 30.75 -12.95
C ILE A 6 -1.65 31.00 -13.39
N SER A 7 -1.99 32.25 -13.73
CA SER A 7 -3.32 32.60 -14.24
C SER A 7 -3.65 31.81 -15.52
N ARG A 8 -2.71 31.71 -16.46
CA ARG A 8 -2.89 30.91 -17.68
C ARG A 8 -3.12 29.42 -17.38
N PHE A 9 -2.42 28.85 -16.39
CA PHE A 9 -2.62 27.47 -15.98
C PHE A 9 -4.00 27.25 -15.33
N LEU A 10 -4.39 28.11 -14.39
CA LEU A 10 -5.67 28.03 -13.67
C LEU A 10 -6.87 28.17 -14.61
N HIS A 11 -6.76 28.98 -15.65
CA HIS A 11 -7.82 29.18 -16.66
C HIS A 11 -7.72 28.20 -17.84
N SER A 12 -6.81 27.24 -17.82
CA SER A 12 -6.72 26.25 -18.89
C SER A 12 -7.91 25.27 -18.84
N PHE A 13 -8.38 24.83 -20.01
CA PHE A 13 -9.48 23.87 -20.12
C PHE A 13 -9.20 22.54 -19.39
N GLN A 14 -7.92 22.18 -19.22
CA GLN A 14 -7.50 20.95 -18.57
C GLN A 14 -7.37 21.05 -17.05
N PHE A 15 -7.31 22.28 -16.49
CA PHE A 15 -7.00 22.50 -15.08
C PHE A 15 -7.93 21.71 -14.16
N SER A 16 -9.24 21.84 -14.34
CA SER A 16 -10.24 21.15 -13.51
C SER A 16 -10.06 19.63 -13.54
N ARG A 17 -9.82 19.05 -14.74
CA ARG A 17 -9.62 17.60 -14.91
C ARG A 17 -8.35 17.13 -14.20
N VAL A 18 -7.24 17.85 -14.38
CA VAL A 18 -5.95 17.50 -13.74
C VAL A 18 -6.06 17.63 -12.23
N PHE A 19 -6.65 18.72 -11.73
CA PHE A 19 -6.82 18.98 -10.30
C PHE A 19 -7.66 17.89 -9.62
N VAL A 20 -8.83 17.57 -10.17
CA VAL A 20 -9.71 16.52 -9.63
C VAL A 20 -9.05 15.15 -9.71
N ASN A 21 -8.35 14.83 -10.80
CA ASN A 21 -7.62 13.56 -10.91
C ASN A 21 -6.51 13.45 -9.87
N THR A 22 -5.73 14.51 -9.66
CA THR A 22 -4.67 14.54 -8.64
C THR A 22 -5.27 14.32 -7.25
N ILE A 23 -6.35 15.03 -6.90
CA ILE A 23 -7.03 14.82 -5.61
C ILE A 23 -7.55 13.40 -5.51
N ALA A 24 -8.23 12.88 -6.53
CA ALA A 24 -8.78 11.53 -6.52
C ALA A 24 -7.69 10.47 -6.29
N ILE A 25 -6.56 10.58 -6.96
CA ILE A 25 -5.43 9.64 -6.78
C ILE A 25 -4.87 9.74 -5.36
N ASN A 26 -4.67 10.94 -4.83
CA ASN A 26 -4.17 11.13 -3.46
C ASN A 26 -5.16 10.63 -2.40
N VAL A 27 -6.46 10.86 -2.59
CA VAL A 27 -7.50 10.35 -1.68
C VAL A 27 -7.55 8.82 -1.72
N LEU A 28 -7.47 8.20 -2.90
CA LEU A 28 -7.41 6.74 -3.02
C LEU A 28 -6.13 6.20 -2.38
N GLY A 29 -4.98 6.83 -2.63
CA GLY A 29 -3.71 6.47 -1.99
C GLY A 29 -3.75 6.62 -0.47
N LEU A 30 -4.44 7.63 0.05
CA LEU A 30 -4.63 7.81 1.49
C LEU A 30 -5.58 6.74 2.06
N VAL A 31 -6.73 6.50 1.43
CA VAL A 31 -7.73 5.56 1.94
C VAL A 31 -7.22 4.12 1.89
N PHE A 32 -6.54 3.72 0.82
CA PHE A 32 -6.09 2.35 0.63
C PHE A 32 -4.61 2.14 0.98
N GLY A 33 -3.75 3.11 0.69
CA GLY A 33 -2.31 2.96 0.87
C GLY A 33 -1.82 3.26 2.28
N PHE A 34 -2.40 4.23 2.99
CA PHE A 34 -1.98 4.54 4.36
C PHE A 34 -2.28 3.40 5.37
N PRO A 35 -3.44 2.72 5.35
CA PRO A 35 -3.71 1.67 6.34
C PRO A 35 -2.87 0.39 6.15
N VAL A 36 -2.46 0.09 4.92
CA VAL A 36 -1.81 -1.19 4.59
C VAL A 36 -0.49 -1.40 5.36
N PRO A 37 0.46 -0.45 5.39
CA PRO A 37 1.68 -0.55 6.19
C PRO A 37 1.42 -0.84 7.67
N ILE A 38 0.38 -0.22 8.25
CA ILE A 38 -0.01 -0.40 9.66
C ILE A 38 -0.51 -1.82 9.87
N VAL A 39 -1.41 -2.29 9.01
CA VAL A 39 -1.94 -3.66 9.06
C VAL A 39 -0.81 -4.68 8.91
N LEU A 40 0.11 -4.48 7.94
CA LEU A 40 1.27 -5.36 7.76
C LEU A 40 2.16 -5.38 9.01
N ALA A 41 2.46 -4.22 9.60
CA ALA A 41 3.26 -4.14 10.82
C ALA A 41 2.62 -4.91 11.98
N LEU A 42 1.31 -4.73 12.20
CA LEU A 42 0.56 -5.42 13.24
C LEU A 42 0.54 -6.94 13.03
N LEU A 43 0.30 -7.41 11.79
CA LEU A 43 0.31 -8.83 11.44
C LEU A 43 1.69 -9.46 11.70
N ILE A 44 2.75 -8.76 11.30
CA ILE A 44 4.14 -9.20 11.48
C ILE A 44 4.54 -9.17 12.96
N ASN A 45 4.02 -8.23 13.74
CA ASN A 45 4.27 -8.15 15.18
C ASN A 45 3.70 -9.35 15.94
N GLN A 46 2.56 -9.90 15.49
CA GLN A 46 1.95 -11.07 16.10
C GLN A 46 2.65 -12.40 15.80
N LEU A 47 3.62 -12.42 14.88
CA LEU A 47 4.37 -13.63 14.54
C LEU A 47 5.32 -14.02 15.67
N GLY A 48 5.14 -15.22 16.22
CA GLY A 48 6.01 -15.74 17.29
C GLY A 48 7.38 -16.22 16.80
N SER A 49 7.51 -16.63 15.54
CA SER A 49 8.77 -17.14 15.00
C SER A 49 9.63 -16.00 14.43
N ARG A 50 10.80 -15.78 15.04
CA ARG A 50 11.77 -14.76 14.59
C ARG A 50 12.28 -15.00 13.17
N ARG A 51 12.46 -16.27 12.76
CA ARG A 51 12.89 -16.64 11.40
C ARG A 51 11.81 -16.28 10.38
N LEU A 52 10.56 -16.62 10.69
CA LEU A 52 9.42 -16.31 9.82
C LEU A 52 9.21 -14.79 9.68
N LYS A 53 9.32 -14.06 10.80
CA LYS A 53 9.23 -12.59 10.84
C LYS A 53 10.27 -11.96 9.90
N SER A 54 11.54 -12.36 10.01
CA SER A 54 12.64 -11.86 9.18
C SER A 54 12.46 -12.19 7.68
N PHE A 55 12.01 -13.41 7.37
CA PHE A 55 11.75 -13.82 5.98
C PHE A 55 10.62 -12.99 5.34
N ILE A 56 9.47 -12.87 6.02
CA ILE A 56 8.33 -12.11 5.52
C ILE A 56 8.68 -10.64 5.36
N GLN A 57 9.41 -10.04 6.31
CA GLN A 57 9.87 -8.66 6.21
C GLN A 57 10.75 -8.45 4.97
N THR A 58 11.72 -9.34 4.74
CA THR A 58 12.58 -9.27 3.55
C THR A 58 11.77 -9.31 2.26
N VAL A 59 10.81 -10.23 2.15
CA VAL A 59 9.96 -10.38 0.95
C VAL A 59 9.09 -9.14 0.73
N LEU A 60 8.43 -8.61 1.77
CA LEU A 60 7.55 -7.44 1.66
C LEU A 60 8.33 -6.14 1.41
N PHE A 61 9.55 -6.04 1.92
CA PHE A 61 10.42 -4.87 1.78
C PHE A 61 11.11 -4.79 0.42
N SER A 62 11.42 -5.95 -0.19
CA SER A 62 12.17 -6.04 -1.44
C SER A 62 11.62 -5.19 -2.61
N PRO A 63 10.30 -5.11 -2.85
CA PRO A 63 9.74 -4.31 -3.93
C PRO A 63 10.14 -2.83 -3.91
N ALA A 64 10.41 -2.26 -2.73
CA ALA A 64 10.76 -0.84 -2.59
C ALA A 64 12.08 -0.47 -3.30
N PHE A 65 12.93 -1.46 -3.59
CA PHE A 65 14.18 -1.25 -4.32
C PHE A 65 14.04 -1.38 -5.84
N ILE A 66 12.89 -1.83 -6.34
CA ILE A 66 12.65 -1.93 -7.78
C ILE A 66 12.39 -0.52 -8.30
N PHE A 67 13.10 -0.10 -9.35
CA PHE A 67 12.83 1.19 -9.99
C PHE A 67 11.40 1.25 -10.54
N THR A 68 10.70 2.37 -10.33
CA THR A 68 9.31 2.56 -10.79
C THR A 68 9.13 2.29 -12.28
N VAL A 69 10.10 2.64 -13.13
CA VAL A 69 10.05 2.34 -14.57
C VAL A 69 10.04 0.83 -14.84
N VAL A 70 10.78 0.05 -14.06
CA VAL A 70 10.78 -1.42 -14.15
C VAL A 70 9.43 -1.98 -13.71
N VAL A 71 8.83 -1.44 -12.64
CA VAL A 71 7.48 -1.82 -12.21
C VAL A 71 6.45 -1.55 -13.31
N VAL A 72 6.50 -0.38 -13.95
CA VAL A 72 5.63 -0.07 -15.10
C VAL A 72 5.82 -1.09 -16.23
N GLY A 73 7.07 -1.45 -16.56
CA GLY A 73 7.37 -2.50 -17.53
C GLY A 73 6.77 -3.87 -17.14
N MET A 74 6.88 -4.26 -15.87
CA MET A 74 6.25 -5.48 -15.34
C MET A 74 4.74 -5.44 -15.49
N LEU A 75 4.10 -4.31 -15.19
CA LEU A 75 2.65 -4.13 -15.35
C LEU A 75 2.22 -4.29 -16.81
N PHE A 76 2.95 -3.72 -17.78
CA PHE A 76 2.68 -3.93 -19.21
C PHE A 76 2.72 -5.41 -19.61
N VAL A 77 3.67 -6.18 -19.07
CA VAL A 77 3.78 -7.63 -19.35
C VAL A 77 2.66 -8.41 -18.66
N LEU A 78 2.45 -8.19 -17.35
CA LEU A 78 1.50 -8.94 -16.53
C LEU A 78 0.04 -8.67 -16.90
N LEU A 79 -0.26 -7.45 -17.33
CA LEU A 79 -1.60 -6.98 -17.68
C LEU A 79 -1.85 -6.96 -19.20
N SER A 80 -0.94 -7.52 -19.99
CA SER A 80 -1.10 -7.65 -21.45
C SER A 80 -2.39 -8.39 -21.81
N PRO A 81 -3.20 -7.90 -22.77
CA PRO A 81 -4.41 -8.60 -23.24
C PRO A 81 -4.13 -9.92 -23.95
N ARG A 82 -2.95 -10.08 -24.55
CA ARG A 82 -2.62 -11.23 -25.39
C ARG A 82 -1.92 -12.35 -24.64
N SER A 83 -1.12 -12.01 -23.64
CA SER A 83 -0.20 -12.95 -22.98
C SER A 83 -0.01 -12.67 -21.49
N GLY A 84 -0.72 -11.68 -20.93
CA GLY A 84 -0.58 -11.29 -19.54
C GLY A 84 -1.17 -12.35 -18.61
N LEU A 85 -0.46 -12.61 -17.51
CA LEU A 85 -0.88 -13.60 -16.51
C LEU A 85 -2.30 -13.33 -16.01
N VAL A 86 -2.66 -12.08 -15.78
CA VAL A 86 -3.99 -11.70 -15.27
C VAL A 86 -5.07 -12.03 -16.28
N ASN A 87 -4.87 -11.71 -17.56
CA ASN A 87 -5.84 -12.02 -18.61
C ASN A 87 -5.93 -13.52 -18.92
N ASN A 88 -4.84 -14.26 -18.76
CA ASN A 88 -4.88 -15.73 -18.85
C ASN A 88 -5.78 -16.31 -17.76
N VAL A 89 -5.66 -15.83 -16.51
CA VAL A 89 -6.54 -16.26 -15.41
C VAL A 89 -8.01 -15.89 -15.67
N ILE A 90 -8.26 -14.67 -16.16
CA ILE A 90 -9.63 -14.22 -16.53
C ILE A 90 -10.22 -15.13 -17.61
N SER A 91 -9.44 -15.46 -18.64
CA SER A 91 -9.88 -16.30 -19.76
C SER A 91 -10.13 -17.74 -19.31
N LEU A 92 -9.30 -18.29 -18.41
CA LEU A 92 -9.50 -19.60 -17.81
C LEU A 92 -10.77 -19.66 -16.95
N ALA A 93 -11.16 -18.55 -16.34
CA ALA A 93 -12.42 -18.43 -15.61
C ALA A 93 -13.65 -18.17 -16.51
N GLY A 94 -13.48 -18.19 -17.85
CA GLY A 94 -14.56 -17.97 -18.82
C GLY A 94 -14.85 -16.50 -19.14
N GLY A 95 -14.02 -15.57 -18.68
CA GLY A 95 -14.11 -14.15 -19.00
C GLY A 95 -13.43 -13.76 -20.31
N THR A 96 -13.58 -12.50 -20.71
CA THR A 96 -12.91 -11.92 -21.88
C THR A 96 -11.65 -11.14 -21.47
N PRO A 97 -10.56 -11.18 -22.24
CA PRO A 97 -9.37 -10.38 -21.97
C PRO A 97 -9.68 -8.88 -21.88
N VAL A 98 -9.12 -8.22 -20.87
CA VAL A 98 -9.31 -6.79 -20.57
C VAL A 98 -8.06 -5.99 -20.97
N SER A 99 -8.27 -4.82 -21.56
CA SER A 99 -7.19 -3.93 -22.00
C SER A 99 -6.77 -2.96 -20.90
N PHE A 100 -6.34 -3.52 -19.75
CA PHE A 100 -6.01 -2.81 -18.51
C PHE A 100 -5.16 -1.55 -18.70
N MET A 101 -4.14 -1.61 -19.56
CA MET A 101 -3.20 -0.49 -19.78
C MET A 101 -3.75 0.60 -20.73
N ASN A 102 -4.82 0.32 -21.48
CA ASN A 102 -5.41 1.26 -22.44
C ASN A 102 -6.76 1.83 -21.98
N GLU A 103 -7.44 1.16 -21.06
CA GLU A 103 -8.72 1.59 -20.51
C GLU A 103 -8.52 2.57 -19.35
N GLU A 104 -9.07 3.78 -19.47
CA GLU A 104 -8.89 4.86 -18.49
C GLU A 104 -9.40 4.50 -17.07
N GLY A 105 -10.43 3.64 -16.97
CA GLY A 105 -11.01 3.21 -15.70
C GLY A 105 -10.05 2.39 -14.83
N TRP A 106 -9.08 1.71 -15.46
CA TRP A 106 -8.12 0.85 -14.77
C TRP A 106 -6.87 1.58 -14.29
N PHE A 107 -6.63 2.81 -14.76
CA PHE A 107 -5.45 3.58 -14.37
C PHE A 107 -5.34 3.76 -12.85
N ARG A 108 -6.41 4.22 -12.19
CA ARG A 108 -6.37 4.51 -10.74
C ARG A 108 -6.16 3.25 -9.90
N PRO A 109 -6.91 2.15 -10.11
CA PRO A 109 -6.66 0.90 -9.40
C PRO A 109 -5.24 0.35 -9.61
N ILE A 110 -4.75 0.32 -10.86
CA ILE A 110 -3.41 -0.18 -11.17
C ILE A 110 -2.35 0.67 -10.47
N TYR A 111 -2.46 2.00 -10.59
CA TYR A 111 -1.54 2.93 -9.95
C TYR A 111 -1.48 2.71 -8.44
N VAL A 112 -2.63 2.77 -7.75
CA VAL A 112 -2.69 2.67 -6.29
C VAL A 112 -2.22 1.29 -5.81
N LEU A 113 -2.66 0.20 -6.45
CA LEU A 113 -2.23 -1.15 -6.04
C LEU A 113 -0.75 -1.39 -6.26
N SER A 114 -0.19 -0.91 -7.38
CA SER A 114 1.25 -1.02 -7.65
C SER A 114 2.08 -0.20 -6.68
N ASP A 115 1.62 1.01 -6.33
CA ASP A 115 2.26 1.87 -5.34
C ASP A 115 2.26 1.23 -3.94
N ILE A 116 1.12 0.67 -3.52
CA ILE A 116 1.00 -0.08 -2.26
C ILE A 116 1.95 -1.28 -2.26
N TRP A 117 1.95 -2.08 -3.32
CA TRP A 117 2.83 -3.25 -3.41
C TRP A 117 4.30 -2.86 -3.36
N GLN A 118 4.69 -1.76 -4.01
CA GLN A 118 6.06 -1.29 -4.06
C GLN A 118 6.52 -0.73 -2.70
N ASN A 119 5.67 0.06 -2.03
CA ASN A 119 6.10 0.90 -0.91
C ASN A 119 5.66 0.38 0.47
N ALA A 120 4.58 -0.40 0.58
CA ALA A 120 3.98 -0.68 1.87
C ALA A 120 4.89 -1.46 2.83
N GLY A 121 5.72 -2.37 2.32
CA GLY A 121 6.68 -3.11 3.13
C GLY A 121 7.88 -2.28 3.60
N PHE A 122 8.22 -1.18 2.92
CA PHE A 122 9.16 -0.18 3.43
C PHE A 122 8.49 0.67 4.51
N SER A 123 7.30 1.20 4.21
CA SER A 123 6.54 2.04 5.12
C SER A 123 6.15 1.33 6.41
N MET A 124 6.00 -0.01 6.42
CA MET A 124 5.65 -0.73 7.65
C MET A 124 6.78 -0.73 8.69
N ILE A 125 8.03 -0.47 8.29
CA ILE A 125 9.19 -0.55 9.20
C ILE A 125 9.10 0.48 10.32
N ILE A 126 8.60 1.69 10.04
CA ILE A 126 8.44 2.72 11.07
C ILE A 126 7.44 2.28 12.15
N TYR A 127 6.34 1.64 11.74
CA TYR A 127 5.34 1.12 12.67
C TYR A 127 5.87 -0.10 13.44
N LEU A 128 6.68 -0.96 12.81
CA LEU A 128 7.35 -2.06 13.52
C LEU A 128 8.36 -1.54 14.55
N ALA A 129 9.09 -0.47 14.25
CA ALA A 129 10.00 0.17 15.20
C ALA A 129 9.22 0.78 16.38
N ALA A 130 8.08 1.43 16.11
CA ALA A 130 7.19 1.95 17.13
C ALA A 130 6.64 0.84 18.05
N LEU A 131 6.16 -0.28 17.47
CA LEU A 131 5.69 -1.45 18.23
C LEU A 131 6.80 -2.07 19.08
N ALA A 132 8.03 -2.10 18.56
CA ALA A 132 9.18 -2.60 19.32
C ALA A 132 9.57 -1.71 20.51
N GLY A 133 9.16 -0.44 20.50
CA GLY A 133 9.37 0.51 21.60
C GLY A 133 8.32 0.44 22.71
N ILE A 134 7.23 -0.33 22.54
CA ILE A 134 6.20 -0.53 23.57
C ILE A 134 6.78 -1.36 24.71
N ASP A 135 6.58 -0.92 25.96
CA ASP A 135 7.04 -1.64 27.15
C ASP A 135 6.46 -3.06 27.20
N PRO A 136 7.31 -4.12 27.21
CA PRO A 136 6.85 -5.50 27.33
C PRO A 136 5.97 -5.76 28.57
N SER A 137 6.15 -4.98 29.65
CA SER A 137 5.39 -5.13 30.90
C SER A 137 3.88 -4.96 30.69
N LEU A 138 3.45 -4.10 29.76
CA LEU A 138 2.05 -3.89 29.39
C LEU A 138 1.44 -5.17 28.79
N HIS A 139 2.21 -5.85 27.93
CA HIS A 139 1.77 -7.10 27.32
C HIS A 139 1.76 -8.28 28.28
N GLU A 140 2.67 -8.29 29.27
CA GLU A 140 2.71 -9.31 30.32
C GLU A 140 1.56 -9.12 31.31
N ALA A 141 1.33 -7.90 31.81
CA ALA A 141 0.21 -7.58 32.68
C ALA A 141 -1.13 -7.96 32.03
N ALA A 142 -1.33 -7.56 30.77
CA ALA A 142 -2.55 -7.92 30.05
C ALA A 142 -2.73 -9.45 29.87
N ARG A 143 -1.63 -10.22 29.76
CA ARG A 143 -1.72 -11.69 29.72
C ARG A 143 -2.11 -12.28 31.08
N VAL A 144 -1.63 -11.70 32.18
CA VAL A 144 -2.03 -12.09 33.54
C VAL A 144 -3.54 -11.83 33.74
N ASP A 145 -4.04 -10.72 33.20
CA ASP A 145 -5.48 -10.38 33.20
C ASP A 145 -6.32 -11.21 32.20
N GLY A 146 -5.72 -12.18 31.50
CA GLY A 146 -6.42 -13.07 30.57
C GLY A 146 -6.73 -12.45 29.20
N ALA A 147 -6.11 -11.31 28.85
CA ALA A 147 -6.35 -10.65 27.58
C ALA A 147 -5.84 -11.48 26.39
N ASN A 148 -6.70 -11.69 25.40
CA ASN A 148 -6.36 -12.38 24.16
C ASN A 148 -5.53 -11.48 23.22
N ARG A 149 -5.05 -12.04 22.09
CA ARG A 149 -4.20 -11.29 21.14
C ARG A 149 -4.89 -10.08 20.52
N TRP A 150 -6.18 -10.19 20.21
CA TRP A 150 -6.96 -9.09 19.63
C TRP A 150 -7.18 -7.94 20.61
N GLN A 151 -7.43 -8.26 21.89
CA GLN A 151 -7.57 -7.26 22.94
C GLN A 151 -6.26 -6.48 23.15
N ARG A 152 -5.11 -7.17 23.16
CA ARG A 152 -3.81 -6.51 23.25
C ARG A 152 -3.49 -5.67 22.01
N LEU A 153 -3.88 -6.13 20.82
CA LEU A 153 -3.73 -5.33 19.61
C LEU A 153 -4.53 -4.03 19.67
N TRP A 154 -5.79 -4.09 20.13
CA TRP A 154 -6.67 -2.93 20.16
C TRP A 154 -6.37 -1.94 21.29
N HIS A 155 -5.93 -2.43 22.45
CA HIS A 155 -5.75 -1.61 23.65
C HIS A 155 -4.29 -1.28 23.98
N ILE A 156 -3.32 -1.97 23.37
CA ILE A 156 -1.88 -1.73 23.60
C ILE A 156 -1.21 -1.35 22.29
N ASP A 157 -1.22 -2.23 21.27
CA ASP A 157 -0.45 -2.01 20.04
C ASP A 157 -0.93 -0.77 19.27
N LEU A 158 -2.25 -0.71 18.96
CA LEU A 158 -2.83 0.39 18.20
C LEU A 158 -2.67 1.75 18.91
N PRO A 159 -3.01 1.91 20.21
CA PRO A 159 -2.75 3.15 20.94
C PRO A 159 -1.27 3.49 21.04
N GLY A 160 -0.40 2.48 21.18
CA GLY A 160 1.05 2.65 21.31
C GLY A 160 1.72 3.24 20.05
N ILE A 161 1.15 3.00 18.87
CA ILE A 161 1.68 3.55 17.61
C ILE A 161 1.00 4.84 17.13
N ARG A 162 -0.09 5.31 17.77
CA ARG A 162 -0.77 6.57 17.42
C ARG A 162 0.10 7.83 17.37
N PRO A 163 1.17 7.98 18.18
CA PRO A 163 2.01 9.17 18.14
C PRO A 163 2.91 9.29 16.90
N VAL A 164 2.95 8.25 16.06
CA VAL A 164 3.78 8.12 14.86
C VAL A 164 2.98 8.49 13.62
#